data_AF-A0A1X6P4Q4-F1
#
_entry.id   AF-A0A1X6P4Q4-F1
#
_cell.length_a   1.000
_cell.length_b   1.000
_cell.length_c   1.000
_cell.angle_alpha   90.00
_cell.angle_beta   90.00
_cell.angle_gamma   90.00
#
_symmetry.space_group_name_H-M   'P 1'
#
loop_
_entity.id
_entity.type
_entity.pdbx_description
1 polymer ?
#
loop_
_entity_poly.entity_id
_entity_poly.type
_entity_poly.pdbx_seq_one_letter_code
_entity_poly.pdbx_strand_id
1 'polypeptide(L)'
;MTARYQQAAEKFNYDPTTRWETDNKHVKDRFFRLKNSFEKLEKTIRDKSGVEEELTPTEKLLVTMVEECDAHKQRTDAERKEKTATEEELTRKGKVVRDLAMSCRTDGAASGMSALESENDKGGSKKTRARSRARTQADNGDEEEIVALLEPAEARKEELASRKLSLREQQLAHDRALLEEALQRRAEIGLSACGGRHKTLTLQRQHVLSGRP
;
A
#
# COMPACT_ATOMS: atom_id res chain seq x y z
N MET A 1 -4.61 55.77 2.52
CA MET A 1 -3.48 54.80 2.67
C MET A 1 -2.35 55.28 3.59
N THR A 2 -2.38 56.50 4.12
CA THR A 2 -1.32 57.06 4.98
C THR A 2 -1.44 56.66 6.44
N ALA A 3 -2.63 56.42 6.98
CA ALA A 3 -2.84 56.13 8.41
C ALA A 3 -2.01 54.96 8.97
N ARG A 4 -1.85 53.86 8.22
CA ARG A 4 -1.09 52.69 8.67
C ARG A 4 0.41 52.97 8.83
N TYR A 5 0.98 53.72 7.89
CA TYR A 5 2.39 54.11 7.95
C TYR A 5 2.65 55.18 9.01
N GLN A 6 1.64 55.98 9.34
CA GLN A 6 1.71 56.97 10.40
C GLN A 6 1.75 56.29 11.77
N GLN A 7 0.84 55.34 12.00
CA GLN A 7 0.84 54.52 13.20
C GLN A 7 2.13 53.72 13.37
N ALA A 8 2.71 53.20 12.28
CA ALA A 8 3.99 52.50 12.31
C ALA A 8 5.16 53.44 12.67
N ALA A 9 5.15 54.67 12.14
CA ALA A 9 6.14 55.69 12.50
C ALA A 9 6.01 56.09 13.97
N GLU A 10 4.80 56.33 14.46
CA GLU A 10 4.53 56.66 15.87
C GLU A 10 5.00 55.55 16.81
N LYS A 11 4.73 54.28 16.49
CA LYS A 11 5.22 53.14 17.28
C LYS A 11 6.74 53.02 17.26
N PHE A 12 7.37 53.29 16.11
CA PHE A 12 8.83 53.28 16.01
C PHE A 12 9.43 54.39 16.88
N ASN A 13 8.88 55.61 16.83
CA ASN A 13 9.37 56.75 17.59
C ASN A 13 9.05 56.67 19.09
N TYR A 14 8.07 55.87 19.49
CA TYR A 14 7.73 55.63 20.90
C TYR A 14 8.77 54.77 21.63
N ASP A 15 9.54 53.97 20.90
CA ASP A 15 10.54 53.08 21.49
C ASP A 15 11.75 53.91 22.00
N PRO A 16 12.03 53.89 23.33
CA PRO A 16 13.13 54.68 23.90
C PRO A 16 14.52 54.23 23.46
N THR A 17 14.63 53.07 22.80
CA THR A 17 15.88 52.58 22.22
C THR A 17 16.18 53.16 20.84
N THR A 18 15.20 53.81 20.20
CA THR A 18 15.40 54.41 18.88
C THR A 18 16.16 55.73 18.98
N ARG A 19 17.21 55.86 18.17
CA ARG A 19 18.12 57.04 18.19
C ARG A 19 17.65 58.19 17.30
N TRP A 20 16.71 57.96 16.40
CA TRP A 20 16.21 58.95 15.45
C TRP A 20 14.70 58.81 15.25
N GLU A 21 14.06 59.94 15.00
CA GLU A 21 12.65 59.98 14.62
C GLU A 21 12.49 59.62 13.15
N THR A 22 11.41 58.90 12.85
CA THR A 22 11.05 58.46 11.50
C THR A 22 9.68 58.98 11.12
N ASP A 23 9.55 59.49 9.90
CA ASP A 23 8.26 59.90 9.34
C ASP A 23 7.55 58.76 8.60
N ASN A 24 6.22 58.88 8.49
CA ASN A 24 5.39 58.02 7.65
C ASN A 24 5.97 57.77 6.25
N LYS A 25 6.47 58.82 5.58
CA LYS A 25 7.06 58.73 4.24
C LYS A 25 8.27 57.79 4.21
N HIS A 26 9.11 57.86 5.24
CA HIS A 26 10.30 57.01 5.37
C HIS A 26 9.93 55.55 5.65
N VAL A 27 8.94 55.31 6.51
CA VAL A 27 8.42 53.95 6.76
C VAL A 27 7.85 53.37 5.47
N LYS A 28 7.07 54.16 4.73
CA LYS A 28 6.48 53.75 3.45
C LYS A 28 7.57 53.40 2.43
N ASP A 29 8.56 54.26 2.23
CA ASP A 29 9.65 54.02 1.27
C ASP A 29 10.43 52.74 1.61
N ARG A 30 10.78 52.56 2.88
CA ARG A 30 11.48 51.35 3.38
C ARG A 30 10.66 50.09 3.13
N PHE A 31 9.36 50.13 3.39
CA PHE A 31 8.46 49.02 3.12
C PHE A 31 8.39 48.66 1.64
N PHE A 32 8.28 49.65 0.74
CA PHE A 32 8.25 49.38 -0.70
C PHE A 32 9.58 48.88 -1.24
N ARG A 33 10.72 49.37 -0.72
CA ARG A 33 12.04 48.81 -1.05
C ARG A 33 12.12 47.33 -0.67
N LEU A 34 11.65 47.00 0.54
CA LEU A 34 11.62 45.62 1.02
C LEU A 34 10.71 44.75 0.15
N LYS A 35 9.49 45.22 -0.11
CA LYS A 35 8.53 44.54 -1.01
C LYS A 35 9.16 44.26 -2.38
N ASN A 36 9.76 45.25 -3.01
CA ASN A 36 10.40 45.11 -4.32
C ASN A 36 11.59 44.13 -4.29
N SER A 37 12.34 44.08 -3.18
CA SER A 37 13.42 43.10 -3.02
C SER A 37 12.90 41.68 -2.93
N PHE A 38 11.80 41.46 -2.19
CA PHE A 38 11.13 40.16 -2.13
C PHE A 38 10.53 39.75 -3.46
N GLU A 39 9.84 40.66 -4.17
CA GLU A 39 9.30 40.35 -5.50
C GLU A 39 10.41 39.99 -6.51
N LYS A 40 11.58 40.63 -6.42
CA LYS A 40 12.76 40.25 -7.23
C LYS A 40 13.32 38.90 -6.82
N LEU A 41 13.40 38.62 -5.52
CA LEU A 41 13.86 37.35 -5.00
C LEU A 41 12.91 36.20 -5.40
N GLU A 42 11.61 36.41 -5.27
CA GLU A 42 10.58 35.44 -5.69
C GLU A 42 10.62 35.19 -7.20
N LYS A 43 10.81 36.23 -8.02
CA LYS A 43 11.01 36.07 -9.47
C LYS A 43 12.25 35.25 -9.75
N THR A 44 13.39 35.56 -9.12
CA THR A 44 14.60 34.77 -9.30
C THR A 44 14.48 33.34 -8.78
N ILE A 45 13.75 33.11 -7.69
CA ILE A 45 13.44 31.75 -7.20
C ILE A 45 12.54 31.03 -8.20
N ARG A 46 11.52 31.69 -8.74
CA ARG A 46 10.63 31.11 -9.76
C ARG A 46 11.38 30.77 -11.04
N ASP A 47 12.24 31.67 -11.50
CA ASP A 47 13.05 31.48 -12.70
C ASP A 47 14.10 30.37 -12.50
N LYS A 48 14.65 30.24 -11.29
CA LYS A 48 15.51 29.11 -10.89
C LYS A 48 14.73 27.81 -10.70
N SER A 49 13.51 27.88 -10.18
CA SER A 49 12.59 26.76 -9.95
C SER A 49 11.95 26.25 -11.24
N GLY A 50 12.01 27.01 -12.33
CA GLY A 50 11.66 26.57 -13.67
C GLY A 50 12.74 25.74 -14.36
N VAL A 51 13.91 25.60 -13.73
CA VAL A 51 14.85 24.52 -14.07
C VAL A 51 14.29 23.28 -13.38
N GLU A 52 13.66 22.39 -14.14
CA GLU A 52 13.49 21.02 -13.64
C GLU A 52 14.89 20.51 -13.34
N GLU A 53 15.20 20.37 -12.06
CA GLU A 53 16.34 19.62 -11.63
C GLU A 53 16.05 18.19 -12.06
N GLU A 54 16.58 17.81 -13.23
CA GLU A 54 16.48 16.44 -13.72
C GLU A 54 17.02 15.55 -12.60
N LEU A 55 16.10 14.83 -11.95
CA LEU A 55 16.46 13.92 -10.87
C LEU A 55 17.61 13.06 -11.38
N THR A 56 18.70 13.08 -10.63
CA THR A 56 19.84 12.22 -10.90
C THR A 56 19.35 10.78 -10.95
N PRO A 57 20.02 9.88 -11.70
CA PRO A 57 19.60 8.48 -11.78
C PRO A 57 19.38 7.83 -10.40
N THR A 58 20.17 8.25 -9.41
CA THR A 58 20.06 7.82 -8.01
C THR A 58 18.80 8.35 -7.33
N GLU A 59 18.44 9.63 -7.53
CA GLU A 59 17.22 10.21 -6.96
C GLU A 59 15.96 9.61 -7.59
N LYS A 60 15.98 9.34 -8.90
CA LYS A 60 14.91 8.60 -9.59
C LYS A 60 14.71 7.21 -8.96
N LEU A 61 15.80 6.51 -8.67
CA LEU A 61 15.75 5.21 -7.99
C LEU A 61 15.16 5.33 -6.58
N LEU A 62 15.57 6.35 -5.81
CA LEU A 62 15.04 6.57 -4.46
C LEU A 62 13.53 6.85 -4.48
N VAL A 63 13.06 7.65 -5.44
CA VAL A 63 11.61 7.90 -5.62
C VAL A 63 10.88 6.58 -5.89
N THR A 64 11.36 5.76 -6.82
CA THR A 64 10.73 4.46 -7.11
C THR A 64 10.73 3.51 -5.90
N MET A 65 11.82 3.47 -5.12
CA MET A 65 11.89 2.64 -3.92
C MET A 65 10.91 3.09 -2.84
N VAL A 66 10.71 4.39 -2.66
CA VAL A 66 9.74 4.93 -1.69
C VAL A 66 8.31 4.56 -2.09
N GLU A 67 7.98 4.70 -3.38
CA GLU A 67 6.67 4.30 -3.91
C GLU A 67 6.41 2.80 -3.71
N GLU A 68 7.41 1.94 -3.98
CA GLU A 68 7.31 0.50 -3.74
C GLU A 68 7.16 0.16 -2.26
N CYS A 69 7.91 0.84 -1.37
CA CYS A 69 7.80 0.66 0.07
C CYS A 69 6.41 1.02 0.59
N ASP A 70 5.82 2.10 0.09
CA ASP A 70 4.49 2.52 0.49
C ASP A 70 3.40 1.61 -0.09
N ALA A 71 3.54 1.16 -1.34
CA ALA A 71 2.68 0.13 -1.91
C ALA A 71 2.74 -1.18 -1.10
N HIS A 72 3.93 -1.58 -0.66
CA HIS A 72 4.10 -2.75 0.18
C HIS A 72 3.42 -2.58 1.55
N LYS A 73 3.61 -1.45 2.23
CA LYS A 73 2.91 -1.15 3.50
C LYS A 73 1.40 -1.24 3.33
N GLN A 74 0.86 -0.61 2.30
CA GLN A 74 -0.59 -0.65 2.01
C GLN A 74 -1.10 -2.08 1.82
N ARG A 75 -0.36 -2.94 1.10
CA ARG A 75 -0.72 -4.36 0.95
C ARG A 75 -0.72 -5.09 2.28
N THR A 76 0.32 -4.90 3.11
CA THR A 76 0.39 -5.55 4.43
C THR A 76 -0.71 -5.07 5.38
N ASP A 77 -1.08 -3.80 5.32
CA ASP A 77 -2.14 -3.25 6.16
C ASP A 77 -3.52 -3.70 5.69
N ALA A 78 -3.73 -3.86 4.38
CA ALA A 78 -4.94 -4.46 3.84
C ALA A 78 -5.08 -5.93 4.27
N GLU A 79 -4.01 -6.72 4.18
CA GLU A 79 -4.00 -8.12 4.61
C GLU A 79 -4.26 -8.26 6.12
N ARG A 80 -3.68 -7.38 6.94
CA ARG A 80 -3.96 -7.35 8.38
C ARG A 80 -5.43 -7.04 8.66
N LYS A 81 -6.00 -6.04 8.00
CA LYS A 81 -7.41 -5.66 8.16
C LYS A 81 -8.36 -6.78 7.76
N GLU A 82 -8.04 -7.51 6.69
CA GLU A 82 -8.82 -8.67 6.27
C GLU A 82 -8.78 -9.78 7.33
N LYS A 83 -7.57 -10.13 7.82
CA LYS A 83 -7.42 -11.12 8.89
C LYS A 83 -8.20 -10.74 10.15
N THR A 84 -8.09 -9.49 10.60
CA THR A 84 -8.85 -9.02 11.77
C THR A 84 -10.36 -9.05 11.55
N ALA A 85 -10.84 -8.73 10.35
CA ALA A 85 -12.28 -8.80 10.05
C ALA A 85 -12.80 -10.24 10.11
N THR A 86 -12.05 -11.22 9.60
CA THR A 86 -12.42 -12.63 9.68
C THR A 86 -12.43 -13.15 11.13
N GLU A 87 -11.49 -12.70 11.96
CA GLU A 87 -11.45 -13.06 13.38
C GLU A 87 -12.62 -12.44 14.16
N GLU A 88 -12.93 -11.17 13.92
CA GLU A 88 -14.08 -10.48 14.52
C GLU A 88 -15.41 -11.16 14.15
N GLU A 89 -15.55 -11.62 12.91
CA GLU A 89 -16.73 -12.35 12.47
C GLU A 89 -16.86 -13.69 13.19
N LEU A 90 -15.77 -14.45 13.32
CA LEU A 90 -15.74 -15.72 14.05
C LEU A 90 -16.04 -15.53 15.54
N THR A 91 -15.48 -14.50 16.17
CA THR A 91 -15.77 -14.20 17.58
C THR A 91 -17.22 -13.79 17.80
N ARG A 92 -17.83 -13.02 16.88
CA ARG A 92 -19.26 -12.68 16.93
C ARG A 92 -20.13 -13.92 16.79
N LYS A 93 -19.86 -14.79 15.81
CA LYS A 93 -20.56 -16.07 15.63
C LYS A 93 -20.43 -16.96 16.87
N GLY A 94 -19.24 -17.04 17.45
CA GLY A 94 -18.97 -17.78 18.68
C GLY A 94 -19.73 -17.26 19.90
N LYS A 95 -19.88 -15.92 20.04
CA LYS A 95 -20.71 -15.30 21.09
C LYS A 95 -22.18 -15.69 20.97
N VAL A 96 -22.76 -15.60 19.77
CA VAL A 96 -24.16 -15.97 19.51
C VAL A 96 -24.43 -17.43 19.91
N VAL A 97 -23.54 -18.36 19.54
CA VAL A 97 -23.67 -19.77 19.91
C VAL A 97 -23.60 -19.97 21.43
N ARG A 98 -22.69 -19.26 22.11
CA ARG A 98 -22.57 -19.30 23.57
C ARG A 98 -23.82 -18.77 24.26
N ASP A 99 -24.34 -17.65 23.81
CA ASP A 99 -25.53 -17.01 24.39
C ASP A 99 -26.77 -17.90 24.21
N LEU A 100 -26.94 -18.49 23.01
CA LEU A 100 -28.01 -19.46 22.74
C LEU A 100 -27.90 -20.68 23.67
N ALA A 101 -26.69 -21.24 23.82
CA ALA A 101 -26.46 -22.38 24.70
C ALA A 101 -26.73 -22.05 26.18
N MET A 102 -26.48 -20.80 26.61
CA MET A 102 -26.80 -20.33 27.96
C MET A 102 -28.30 -20.13 28.15
N SER A 103 -29.04 -19.60 27.16
CA SER A 103 -30.50 -19.48 27.20
C SER A 103 -31.17 -20.85 27.35
N CYS A 104 -30.74 -21.86 26.57
CA CYS A 104 -31.30 -23.20 26.69
C CYS A 104 -31.06 -23.84 28.07
N ARG A 105 -30.00 -23.44 28.78
CA ARG A 105 -29.74 -23.90 30.16
C ARG A 105 -30.64 -23.21 31.19
N THR A 106 -31.01 -21.96 30.97
CA THR A 106 -31.91 -21.21 31.86
C THR A 106 -33.37 -21.60 31.63
N ASP A 107 -33.78 -21.85 30.38
CA ASP A 107 -35.15 -22.21 30.04
C ASP A 107 -35.51 -23.64 30.52
N GLY A 108 -34.54 -24.56 30.49
CA GLY A 108 -34.67 -25.89 31.09
C GLY A 108 -34.72 -25.91 32.62
N ALA A 109 -34.49 -24.77 33.29
CA ALA A 109 -34.62 -24.61 34.74
C ALA A 109 -35.94 -23.94 35.16
N ALA A 110 -36.64 -23.26 34.24
CA ALA A 110 -37.85 -22.49 34.54
C ALA A 110 -39.16 -23.19 34.10
N SER A 111 -39.10 -24.18 33.20
CA SER A 111 -40.29 -24.93 32.78
C SER A 111 -40.40 -26.27 33.53
N GLY A 112 -41.18 -26.29 34.62
CA GLY A 112 -41.51 -27.54 35.32
C GLY A 112 -42.02 -27.43 36.76
N MET A 113 -42.16 -26.22 37.32
CA MET A 113 -42.92 -26.02 38.56
C MET A 113 -44.25 -25.33 38.23
N SER A 114 -45.34 -25.96 38.70
CA SER A 114 -46.71 -25.42 38.86
C SER A 114 -47.65 -25.46 37.64
N ALA A 115 -48.46 -26.52 37.53
CA ALA A 115 -49.92 -26.40 37.36
C ALA A 115 -50.62 -27.69 37.78
N LEU A 116 -51.78 -27.54 38.41
CA LEU A 116 -52.49 -28.45 39.30
C LEU A 116 -53.20 -29.65 38.64
N GLU A 117 -53.35 -30.68 39.49
CA GLU A 117 -54.43 -31.66 39.62
C GLU A 117 -55.33 -32.01 38.42
N SER A 118 -55.27 -33.28 38.02
CA SER A 118 -56.47 -34.08 37.72
C SER A 118 -56.21 -35.52 38.14
N GLU A 119 -57.18 -36.08 38.84
CA GLU A 119 -57.12 -37.36 39.53
C GLU A 119 -57.08 -38.60 38.60
N ASN A 120 -56.57 -39.70 39.17
CA ASN A 120 -56.69 -41.11 38.80
C ASN A 120 -56.01 -41.58 37.48
N ASP A 121 -54.91 -42.35 37.59
CA ASP A 121 -55.02 -43.81 37.63
C ASP A 121 -53.67 -44.48 38.02
N LYS A 122 -53.78 -45.72 38.46
CA LYS A 122 -52.79 -46.56 39.15
C LYS A 122 -51.47 -46.76 38.39
N GLY A 123 -50.35 -46.74 39.14
CA GLY A 123 -49.15 -47.49 38.74
C GLY A 123 -47.80 -46.93 39.17
N GLY A 124 -47.28 -47.43 40.30
CA GLY A 124 -45.91 -47.93 40.35
C GLY A 124 -44.72 -46.97 40.29
N SER A 125 -44.01 -46.93 41.42
CA SER A 125 -42.54 -46.81 41.53
C SER A 125 -41.93 -45.41 41.47
N LYS A 126 -41.70 -44.87 42.67
CA LYS A 126 -40.69 -43.85 42.97
C LYS A 126 -39.32 -44.35 42.48
N LYS A 127 -38.74 -43.72 41.45
CA LYS A 127 -37.30 -43.83 41.16
C LYS A 127 -36.71 -42.45 40.86
N THR A 128 -35.71 -42.13 41.66
CA THR A 128 -34.92 -40.91 41.64
C THR A 128 -34.00 -40.82 40.42
N ARG A 129 -33.76 -39.56 40.03
CA ARG A 129 -32.71 -39.02 39.16
C ARG A 129 -31.44 -39.88 39.04
N ALA A 130 -31.15 -40.34 37.82
CA ALA A 130 -29.79 -40.64 37.36
C ALA A 130 -29.64 -40.13 35.91
N ARG A 131 -29.02 -38.95 35.74
CA ARG A 131 -28.56 -38.47 34.42
C ARG A 131 -27.39 -39.36 34.01
N SER A 132 -27.59 -40.23 33.04
CA SER A 132 -26.51 -40.95 32.37
C SER A 132 -25.62 -39.92 31.66
N ARG A 133 -24.38 -39.79 32.13
CA ARG A 133 -23.31 -39.16 31.34
C ARG A 133 -22.94 -40.15 30.24
N ALA A 134 -23.53 -40.01 29.06
CA ALA A 134 -22.95 -40.58 27.86
C ALA A 134 -21.61 -39.87 27.63
N ARG A 135 -20.51 -40.51 28.04
CA ARG A 135 -19.19 -40.22 27.47
C ARG A 135 -19.25 -40.76 26.06
N THR A 136 -19.32 -39.88 25.07
CA THR A 136 -18.96 -40.25 23.70
C THR A 136 -17.54 -40.82 23.77
N GLN A 137 -17.48 -42.11 23.48
CA GLN A 137 -16.29 -42.89 23.24
C GLN A 137 -15.39 -42.09 22.30
N ALA A 138 -14.13 -41.89 22.69
CA ALA A 138 -13.12 -41.39 21.77
C ALA A 138 -13.11 -42.34 20.58
N ASP A 139 -13.43 -41.79 19.42
CA ASP A 139 -13.31 -42.45 18.14
C ASP A 139 -11.82 -42.74 17.96
N ASN A 140 -11.43 -43.98 18.22
CA ASN A 140 -10.12 -44.48 17.84
C ASN A 140 -10.18 -44.65 16.31
N GLY A 141 -10.13 -43.54 15.58
CA GLY A 141 -10.02 -43.57 14.13
C GLY A 141 -8.75 -44.31 13.77
N ASP A 142 -8.89 -45.36 12.97
CA ASP A 142 -7.77 -46.20 12.56
C ASP A 142 -6.67 -45.31 11.93
N GLU A 143 -5.42 -45.49 12.34
CA GLU A 143 -4.30 -44.66 11.88
C GLU A 143 -4.18 -44.70 10.33
N GLU A 144 -4.57 -45.81 9.70
CA GLU A 144 -4.72 -45.95 8.26
C GLU A 144 -5.71 -44.95 7.62
N GLU A 145 -6.84 -44.65 8.26
CA GLU A 145 -7.84 -43.71 7.72
C GLU A 145 -7.32 -42.27 7.77
N ILE A 146 -6.57 -41.92 8.81
CA ILE A 146 -5.93 -40.61 8.96
C ILE A 146 -4.84 -40.44 7.90
N VAL A 147 -4.02 -41.48 7.66
CA VAL A 147 -2.98 -41.47 6.62
C VAL A 147 -3.60 -41.37 5.22
N ALA A 148 -4.69 -42.10 4.96
CA ALA A 148 -5.41 -42.07 3.68
C ALA A 148 -6.00 -40.68 3.36
N LEU A 149 -6.29 -39.85 4.38
CA LEU A 149 -6.73 -38.46 4.20
C LEU A 149 -5.56 -37.47 4.03
N LEU A 150 -4.37 -37.80 4.54
CA LEU A 150 -3.17 -36.97 4.47
C LEU A 150 -2.49 -37.02 3.10
N GLU A 151 -2.38 -38.21 2.49
CA GLU A 151 -1.71 -38.37 1.18
C GLU A 151 -2.34 -37.51 0.06
N PRO A 152 -3.68 -37.46 -0.12
CA PRO A 152 -4.29 -36.62 -1.16
C PRO A 152 -4.13 -35.13 -0.86
N ALA A 153 -4.05 -34.75 0.42
CA ALA A 153 -3.85 -33.37 0.82
C ALA A 153 -2.40 -32.92 0.57
N GLU A 154 -1.44 -33.82 0.76
CA GLU A 154 -0.03 -33.58 0.43
C GLU A 154 0.19 -33.53 -1.08
N ALA A 155 -0.38 -34.46 -1.85
CA ALA A 155 -0.33 -34.44 -3.32
C ALA A 155 -0.92 -33.13 -3.91
N ARG A 156 -2.02 -32.63 -3.34
CA ARG A 156 -2.60 -31.33 -3.74
C ARG A 156 -1.67 -30.15 -3.43
N LYS A 157 -0.90 -30.21 -2.33
CA LYS A 157 0.08 -29.16 -1.99
C LYS A 157 1.25 -29.17 -2.97
N GLU A 158 1.75 -30.35 -3.32
CA GLU A 158 2.83 -30.52 -4.28
C GLU A 158 2.42 -30.10 -5.69
N GLU A 159 1.18 -30.41 -6.11
CA GLU A 159 0.64 -29.96 -7.39
C GLU A 159 0.55 -28.43 -7.46
N LEU A 160 0.08 -27.79 -6.38
CA LEU A 160 0.04 -26.33 -6.30
C LEU A 160 1.44 -25.71 -6.28
N ALA A 161 2.41 -26.33 -5.62
CA ALA A 161 3.80 -25.90 -5.64
C ALA A 161 4.38 -25.99 -7.06
N SER A 162 4.14 -27.10 -7.75
CA SER A 162 4.59 -27.32 -9.13
C SER A 162 3.97 -26.33 -10.11
N ARG A 163 2.66 -26.05 -9.99
CA ARG A 163 1.98 -25.03 -10.80
C ARG A 163 2.54 -23.62 -10.57
N LYS A 164 2.83 -23.27 -9.31
CA LYS A 164 3.45 -21.98 -8.96
C LYS A 164 4.85 -21.85 -9.55
N LEU A 165 5.63 -22.92 -9.51
CA LEU A 165 6.99 -22.96 -10.03
C LEU A 165 6.97 -22.82 -11.57
N SER A 166 6.09 -23.56 -12.26
CA SER A 166 5.91 -23.45 -13.71
C SER A 166 5.48 -22.05 -14.15
N LEU A 167 4.57 -21.39 -13.42
CA LEU A 167 4.19 -20.00 -13.71
C LEU A 167 5.38 -19.05 -13.60
N ARG A 168 6.22 -19.22 -12.58
CA ARG A 168 7.43 -18.42 -12.39
C ARG A 168 8.46 -18.64 -13.48
N GLU A 169 8.64 -19.88 -13.93
CA GLU A 169 9.51 -20.19 -15.06
C GLU A 169 9.03 -19.55 -16.35
N GLN A 170 7.72 -19.57 -16.62
CA GLN A 170 7.13 -18.89 -17.78
C GLN A 170 7.35 -17.38 -17.74
N GLN A 171 7.19 -16.75 -16.58
CA GLN A 171 7.47 -15.32 -16.39
C GLN A 171 8.93 -15.00 -16.68
N LEU A 172 9.86 -15.77 -16.12
CA LEU A 172 11.29 -15.59 -16.37
C LEU A 172 11.66 -15.80 -17.84
N ALA A 173 11.03 -16.76 -18.52
CA ALA A 173 11.23 -16.98 -19.94
C ALA A 173 10.75 -15.80 -20.79
N HIS A 174 9.58 -15.23 -20.44
CA HIS A 174 9.05 -14.03 -21.08
C HIS A 174 9.99 -12.83 -20.91
N ASP A 175 10.46 -12.59 -19.69
CA ASP A 175 11.39 -11.49 -19.40
C ASP A 175 12.73 -11.65 -20.13
N ARG A 176 13.25 -12.88 -20.20
CA ARG A 176 14.47 -13.19 -21.00
C ARG A 176 14.25 -12.89 -22.48
N ALA A 177 13.12 -13.28 -23.05
CA ALA A 177 12.80 -13.01 -24.45
C ALA A 177 12.73 -11.50 -24.75
N LEU A 178 12.13 -10.71 -23.85
CA LEU A 178 12.08 -9.25 -23.98
C LEU A 178 13.49 -8.62 -23.94
N LEU A 179 14.37 -9.13 -23.08
CA LEU A 179 15.76 -8.67 -23.01
C LEU A 179 16.53 -9.04 -24.28
N GLU A 180 16.37 -10.25 -24.79
CA GLU A 180 16.99 -10.67 -26.05
C GLU A 180 16.48 -9.86 -27.25
N GLU A 181 15.18 -9.59 -27.32
CA GLU A 181 14.60 -8.72 -28.36
C GLU A 181 15.13 -7.28 -28.24
N ALA A 182 15.25 -6.75 -27.03
CA ALA A 182 15.84 -5.43 -26.81
C ALA A 182 17.31 -5.37 -27.23
N LEU A 183 18.08 -6.43 -27.00
CA LEU A 183 19.46 -6.55 -27.47
C LEU A 183 19.54 -6.66 -29.00
N GLN A 184 18.64 -7.42 -29.62
CA GLN A 184 18.55 -7.53 -31.09
C GLN A 184 18.21 -6.16 -31.72
N ARG A 185 17.21 -5.45 -31.19
CA ARG A 185 16.87 -4.09 -31.65
C ARG A 185 18.05 -3.13 -31.50
N ARG A 186 18.82 -3.21 -30.41
CA ARG A 186 20.04 -2.40 -30.23
C ARG A 186 21.13 -2.77 -31.24
N ALA A 187 21.30 -4.05 -31.55
CA ALA A 187 22.26 -4.52 -32.56
C ALA A 187 21.86 -4.07 -33.98
N GLU A 188 20.57 -4.13 -34.33
CA GLU A 188 20.04 -3.65 -35.60
C GLU A 188 20.22 -2.13 -35.77
N ILE A 189 19.96 -1.36 -34.71
CA ILE A 189 20.21 0.09 -34.68
C ILE A 189 21.72 0.39 -34.80
N GLY A 190 22.57 -0.40 -34.13
CA GLY A 190 24.03 -0.29 -34.23
C GLY A 190 24.59 -0.64 -35.63
N LEU A 191 24.00 -1.61 -36.31
CA LEU A 191 24.35 -1.99 -37.69
C LEU A 191 23.85 -0.96 -38.72
N SER A 192 22.65 -0.39 -38.51
CA SER A 192 22.12 0.73 -39.31
C SER A 192 23.00 1.98 -39.22
N ALA A 193 23.51 2.31 -38.04
CA ALA A 193 24.42 3.44 -37.82
C ALA A 193 25.83 3.26 -38.46
N CYS A 194 26.24 2.02 -38.72
CA CYS A 194 27.49 1.72 -39.43
C CYS A 194 27.30 1.59 -40.96
N GLY A 195 26.11 1.20 -41.44
CA GLY A 195 25.80 1.14 -42.88
C GLY A 195 25.62 2.51 -43.57
N GLY A 196 25.31 3.57 -42.82
CA GLY A 196 25.09 4.92 -43.35
C GLY A 196 26.37 5.73 -43.65
N ARG A 197 27.52 5.36 -43.08
CA ARG A 197 28.77 6.15 -43.21
C ARG A 197 29.66 5.76 -44.38
N HIS A 198 29.42 4.63 -45.06
CA HIS A 198 30.22 4.22 -46.21
C HIS A 198 29.71 4.69 -47.57
N LYS A 199 28.47 5.19 -47.68
CA LYS A 199 27.93 5.67 -48.97
C LYS A 199 28.19 7.15 -49.25
N THR A 200 28.60 7.94 -48.26
CA THR A 200 28.90 9.37 -48.44
C THR A 200 30.37 9.66 -48.72
N LEU A 201 31.28 8.71 -48.48
CA LEU A 201 32.72 8.90 -48.74
C LEU A 201 33.17 8.51 -50.15
N THR A 202 32.34 7.82 -50.94
CA THR A 202 32.68 7.44 -52.33
C THR A 202 32.30 8.47 -53.38
N LEU A 203 31.40 9.43 -53.09
CA LEU A 203 31.04 10.48 -54.07
C LEU A 203 31.98 11.69 -54.05
N GLN A 204 32.68 11.97 -52.95
CA GLN A 204 33.59 13.12 -52.90
C GLN A 204 34.97 12.87 -53.54
N ARG A 205 35.29 11.61 -53.87
CA ARG A 205 36.57 11.24 -54.50
C ARG A 205 36.51 11.16 -56.03
N GLN A 206 35.37 11.44 -56.66
CA GLN A 206 35.26 11.51 -58.13
C GLN A 206 35.30 12.95 -58.69
N HIS A 207 35.10 13.98 -57.87
CA HIS A 207 35.15 15.38 -58.34
C HIS A 207 36.54 16.03 -58.30
N VAL A 208 37.58 15.34 -57.81
CA VAL A 208 38.95 15.89 -57.72
C VAL A 208 39.88 15.34 -58.82
N LEU A 209 39.41 14.44 -59.69
CA LEU A 209 40.22 13.86 -60.78
C LEU A 209 39.78 14.26 -62.19
N SER A 210 38.75 15.10 -62.37
CA SER A 210 38.31 15.59 -63.69
C SER A 210 38.56 17.08 -63.94
N GLY A 211 39.28 17.76 -63.04
CA GLY A 211 39.63 19.18 -63.17
C GLY A 211 41.13 19.41 -63.28
N ARG A 212 41.72 19.20 -64.46
CA ARG A 212 42.90 19.96 -64.89
C ARG A 212 42.57 20.65 -66.22
N PRO A 213 43.04 21.89 -66.41
CA PRO A 213 42.79 22.69 -67.62
C PRO A 213 43.35 22.07 -68.88
#